data_AF-A0A9C7QB90-F1
#
_entry.id   AF-A0A9C7QB90-F1
#
_cell.length_a   1.000
_cell.length_b   1.000
_cell.length_c   1.000
_cell.angle_alpha   90.00
_cell.angle_beta   90.00
_cell.angle_gamma   90.00
#
_symmetry.space_group_name_H-M   'P 1'
#
loop_
_entity.id
_entity.type
_entity.pdbx_description
1 polymer ?
#
loop_
_entity_poly.entity_id
_entity_poly.type
_entity_poly.pdbx_seq_one_letter_code
_entity_poly.pdbx_strand_id
1 'polypeptide(L)'
;MSQGNTIGVRSLVVVGMKKQELIHLHGLLSEVRNRFETQTDSTFDLSAYDEQTTRPTSIHHSKNDHREAVLKLANDLTTSMMSEETETVAPHAD
;
A
#
# COMPACT_ATOMS: atom_id res chain seq x y z
N MET A 1 -19.22 -26.69 -2.13
CA MET A 1 -18.07 -26.50 -1.23
C MET A 1 -17.04 -25.65 -1.94
N SER A 2 -17.16 -24.32 -1.83
CA SER A 2 -16.21 -23.38 -2.45
C SER A 2 -15.26 -22.90 -1.36
N GLN A 3 -13.96 -23.19 -1.50
CA GLN A 3 -12.94 -22.68 -0.60
C GLN A 3 -12.66 -21.22 -0.99
N GLY A 4 -13.20 -20.29 -0.21
CA GLY A 4 -12.82 -18.89 -0.28
C GLY A 4 -11.37 -18.76 0.21
N ASN A 5 -10.46 -18.39 -0.69
CA ASN A 5 -9.08 -18.08 -0.37
C ASN A 5 -9.04 -16.72 0.33
N THR A 6 -9.27 -16.70 1.64
CA THR A 6 -9.09 -15.52 2.48
C THR A 6 -7.59 -15.23 2.54
N ILE A 7 -7.10 -14.35 1.67
CA ILE A 7 -5.77 -13.77 1.82
C ILE A 7 -5.85 -12.85 3.04
N GLY A 8 -5.72 -13.45 4.22
CA GLY A 8 -5.47 -12.70 5.44
C GLY A 8 -4.12 -12.03 5.25
N VAL A 9 -4.15 -10.71 5.02
CA VAL A 9 -3.02 -9.80 5.19
C VAL A 9 -2.54 -9.92 6.64
N ARG A 10 -1.74 -10.97 6.91
CA ARG A 10 -1.13 -11.24 8.21
C ARG A 10 -0.16 -10.09 8.45
N SER A 11 -0.66 -9.08 9.18
CA SER A 11 0.08 -8.05 9.92
C SER A 11 1.45 -7.75 9.34
N LEU A 12 1.57 -6.74 8.48
CA LEU A 12 2.87 -6.23 8.01
C LEU A 12 3.79 -6.00 9.22
N VAL A 13 4.74 -6.92 9.44
CA VAL A 13 5.65 -6.88 10.59
C VAL A 13 6.73 -5.85 10.29
N VAL A 14 6.39 -4.57 10.42
CA VAL A 14 7.37 -3.47 10.41
C VAL A 14 8.14 -3.42 11.75
N VAL A 15 7.86 -4.33 12.70
CA VAL A 15 8.42 -4.34 14.07
C VAL A 15 9.92 -4.69 14.02
N GLY A 16 10.78 -3.72 14.30
CA GLY A 16 12.23 -3.93 14.45
C GLY A 16 13.14 -3.15 13.49
N MET A 17 12.59 -2.49 12.46
CA MET A 17 13.39 -1.77 11.45
C MET A 17 14.06 -0.51 12.00
N LYS A 18 15.23 -0.17 11.45
CA LYS A 18 15.92 1.11 11.70
C LYS A 18 15.19 2.24 10.99
N LYS A 19 15.33 3.48 11.50
CA LYS A 19 14.70 4.67 10.89
C LYS A 19 15.10 4.86 9.42
N GLN A 20 16.36 4.63 9.08
CA GLN A 20 16.84 4.76 7.70
C GLN A 20 16.23 3.71 6.76
N GLU A 21 16.00 2.50 7.24
CA GLU A 21 15.30 1.45 6.48
C GLU A 21 13.84 1.82 6.25
N LEU A 22 13.17 2.43 7.23
CA LEU A 22 11.81 2.94 7.08
C LEU A 22 11.73 4.07 6.05
N ILE A 23 12.64 5.04 6.12
CA ILE A 23 12.70 6.15 5.15
C ILE A 23 12.92 5.61 3.74
N HIS A 24 13.84 4.65 3.57
CA HIS A 24 14.09 4.02 2.27
C HIS A 24 12.88 3.25 1.76
N LEU A 25 12.27 2.41 2.61
CA LEU A 25 11.08 1.66 2.24
C LEU A 25 9.91 2.60 1.86
N HIS A 26 9.74 3.70 2.60
CA HIS A 26 8.74 4.72 2.31
C HIS A 26 8.94 5.34 0.92
N GLY A 27 10.20 5.66 0.59
CA GLY A 27 10.58 6.13 -0.75
C GLY A 27 10.27 5.10 -1.83
N LEU A 28 10.67 3.83 -1.62
CA LEU A 28 10.43 2.76 -2.58
C LEU A 28 8.94 2.50 -2.84
N LEU A 29 8.10 2.50 -1.81
CA LEU A 29 6.66 2.36 -1.97
C LEU A 29 6.03 3.55 -2.72
N SER A 30 6.56 4.77 -2.50
CA SER A 30 6.13 5.95 -3.26
C SER A 30 6.48 5.83 -4.75
N GLU A 31 7.66 5.26 -5.06
CA GLU A 31 8.06 4.99 -6.45
C GLU A 31 7.21 3.89 -7.09
N VAL A 32 6.87 2.82 -6.34
CA VAL A 32 5.97 1.76 -6.82
C VAL A 32 4.62 2.35 -7.19
N ARG A 33 4.05 3.21 -6.34
CA ARG A 33 2.81 3.95 -6.63
C ARG A 33 2.94 4.69 -7.96
N ASN A 34 3.92 5.59 -8.04
CA ASN A 34 4.12 6.46 -9.20
C ASN A 34 4.31 5.66 -10.50
N ARG A 35 5.07 4.56 -10.45
CA ARG A 35 5.26 3.65 -11.58
C ARG A 35 3.96 3.01 -12.04
N PHE A 36 3.14 2.53 -11.11
CA PHE A 36 1.88 1.88 -11.47
C PHE A 36 0.91 2.91 -12.08
N GLU A 37 0.72 4.06 -11.44
CA GLU A 37 -0.18 5.12 -11.94
C GLU A 37 0.23 5.61 -13.33
N THR A 38 1.53 5.73 -13.60
CA THR A 38 2.04 6.11 -14.93
C THR A 38 1.84 5.02 -15.99
N GLN A 39 1.75 3.74 -15.61
CA GLN A 39 1.63 2.62 -16.55
C GLN A 39 0.18 2.23 -16.85
N THR A 40 -0.73 2.43 -15.89
CA THR A 40 -2.13 1.99 -16.00
C THR A 40 -3.10 3.12 -16.27
N ASP A 41 -2.64 4.38 -16.25
CA ASP A 41 -3.49 5.59 -16.26
C ASP A 41 -4.57 5.58 -15.14
N SER A 42 -4.41 4.71 -14.13
CA SER A 42 -5.27 4.62 -12.93
C SER A 42 -4.59 5.28 -11.74
N THR A 43 -5.39 5.81 -10.80
CA THR A 43 -4.89 6.41 -9.55
C THR A 43 -5.27 5.57 -8.35
N PHE A 44 -4.41 5.50 -7.34
CA PHE A 44 -4.75 4.84 -6.08
C PHE A 44 -5.56 5.76 -5.16
N ASP A 45 -6.54 5.19 -4.45
CA ASP A 45 -7.12 5.87 -3.29
C ASP A 45 -6.17 5.73 -2.09
N LEU A 46 -5.48 6.82 -1.76
CA LEU A 46 -4.51 6.90 -0.66
C LEU A 46 -4.98 7.82 0.47
N SER A 47 -6.29 7.96 0.67
CA SER A 47 -6.86 8.92 1.62
C SER A 47 -6.27 8.80 3.03
N ALA A 48 -6.08 7.58 3.55
CA ALA A 48 -5.55 7.39 4.92
C ALA A 48 -4.06 7.74 5.02
N TYR A 49 -3.27 7.41 3.99
CA TYR A 49 -1.89 7.83 3.87
C TYR A 49 -1.77 9.36 3.68
N ASP A 50 -2.66 10.00 2.93
CA ASP A 50 -2.56 11.42 2.63
C ASP A 50 -2.86 12.33 3.83
N GLU A 51 -3.62 11.84 4.80
CA GLU A 51 -3.75 12.47 6.12
C GLU A 51 -2.43 12.51 6.91
N GLN A 52 -1.40 11.76 6.48
CA GLN A 52 -0.09 11.79 7.12
C GLN A 52 0.75 13.00 6.68
N THR A 53 1.35 13.67 7.67
CA THR A 53 2.30 14.77 7.46
C THR A 53 3.71 14.28 7.14
N THR A 54 3.99 12.99 7.37
CA THR A 54 5.29 12.39 7.13
C THR A 54 5.39 11.90 5.69
N ARG A 55 6.36 12.43 4.95
CA ARG A 55 6.73 12.00 3.59
C ARG A 55 8.15 11.42 3.62
N PRO A 56 8.60 10.70 2.57
CA PRO A 56 9.97 10.17 2.53
C PRO A 56 11.05 11.25 2.74
N THR A 57 10.77 12.48 2.30
CA THR A 57 11.65 13.66 2.46
C THR A 57 11.63 14.27 3.86
N SER A 58 10.64 13.92 4.70
CA SER A 58 10.50 14.37 6.09
C SER A 58 11.49 13.66 7.02
N ILE A 59 12.80 13.70 6.70
CA ILE A 59 13.86 12.95 7.39
C ILE A 59 14.01 13.31 8.88
N HIS A 60 13.49 14.46 9.29
CA HIS A 60 13.52 14.94 10.67
C HIS A 60 12.44 14.30 11.55
N HIS A 61 11.37 13.74 10.97
CA HIS A 61 10.28 13.10 11.70
C HIS A 61 10.74 11.82 12.42
N SER A 62 9.97 11.37 13.41
CA SER A 62 10.36 10.26 14.29
C SER A 62 10.37 8.92 13.55
N LYS A 63 11.01 7.90 14.15
CA LYS A 63 10.95 6.53 13.63
C LYS A 63 9.50 6.00 13.58
N ASN A 64 8.67 6.36 14.56
CA ASN A 64 7.28 5.92 14.62
C ASN A 64 6.46 6.58 13.51
N ASP A 65 6.68 7.87 13.25
CA ASP A 65 5.94 8.60 12.21
C ASP A 65 6.21 7.99 10.82
N HIS A 66 7.47 7.65 10.53
CA HIS A 66 7.84 6.95 9.30
C HIS A 66 7.24 5.54 9.24
N ARG A 67 7.19 4.82 10.36
CA ARG A 67 6.55 3.50 10.45
C ARG A 67 5.06 3.57 10.12
N GLU A 68 4.35 4.51 10.73
CA GLU A 68 2.91 4.70 10.51
C GLU A 68 2.60 5.10 9.07
N ALA A 69 3.40 6.01 8.51
CA ALA A 69 3.27 6.41 7.11
C ALA A 69 3.48 5.24 6.14
N VAL A 70 4.50 4.40 6.37
CA VAL A 70 4.75 3.18 5.59
C VAL A 70 3.57 2.21 5.69
N LEU A 71 3.04 1.98 6.90
CA LEU A 71 1.92 1.08 7.12
C LEU A 71 0.66 1.56 6.39
N LYS A 72 0.34 2.85 6.47
CA LYS A 72 -0.83 3.41 5.79
C LYS A 72 -0.67 3.36 4.28
N LEU A 73 0.49 3.77 3.76
CA LEU A 73 0.77 3.69 2.32
C LEU A 73 0.67 2.27 1.79
N ALA A 74 1.24 1.29 2.49
CA ALA A 74 1.18 -0.11 2.06
C ALA A 74 -0.26 -0.65 2.08
N ASN A 75 -1.05 -0.35 3.12
CA ASN A 75 -2.43 -0.80 3.19
C ASN A 75 -3.29 -0.19 2.08
N ASP A 76 -3.21 1.12 1.87
CA ASP A 76 -4.00 1.82 0.86
C ASP A 76 -3.65 1.31 -0.54
N LEU A 77 -2.34 1.14 -0.85
CA LEU A 77 -1.89 0.54 -2.11
C LEU A 77 -2.50 -0.85 -2.32
N THR A 78 -2.36 -1.76 -1.33
CA THR A 78 -2.88 -3.12 -1.48
C THR A 78 -4.40 -3.18 -1.58
N THR A 79 -5.11 -2.32 -0.84
CA THR A 79 -6.59 -2.27 -0.84
C THR A 79 -7.12 -1.79 -2.19
N SER A 80 -6.49 -0.75 -2.73
CA SER A 80 -6.86 -0.20 -4.02
C SER A 80 -6.54 -1.19 -5.16
N MET A 81 -5.42 -1.92 -5.10
CA MET A 81 -5.11 -3.00 -6.07
C MET A 81 -6.12 -4.16 -6.01
N MET A 82 -6.54 -4.58 -4.81
CA MET A 82 -7.52 -5.65 -4.65
C MET A 82 -8.92 -5.27 -5.16
N SER A 83 -9.25 -3.98 -5.15
CA SER A 83 -10.55 -3.49 -5.63
C SER A 83 -10.70 -3.66 -7.15
N GLU A 84 -9.60 -3.59 -7.91
CA GLU A 84 -9.60 -3.79 -9.37
C GLU A 84 -9.79 -5.27 -9.79
N GLU A 85 -9.58 -6.24 -8.88
CA GLU A 85 -9.69 -7.68 -9.21
C GLU A 85 -11.13 -8.24 -9.06
N THR A 86 -12.10 -7.43 -8.60
CA THR A 86 -13.47 -7.90 -8.32
C THR A 86 -14.47 -7.79 -9.48
N GLU A 87 -14.01 -7.49 -10.70
CA GLU A 87 -14.85 -7.64 -11.89
C GLU A 87 -15.02 -9.13 -12.22
N THR A 88 -16.01 -9.75 -11.57
CA THR A 88 -16.46 -11.11 -11.86
C THR A 88 -16.96 -11.16 -13.30
N VAL A 89 -16.14 -11.71 -14.21
CA VAL A 89 -16.59 -12.09 -15.55
C VAL A 89 -17.76 -13.06 -15.37
N ALA A 90 -18.97 -12.62 -15.71
CA ALA A 90 -20.16 -13.46 -15.64
C ALA A 90 -19.91 -14.74 -16.45
N PRO A 91 -20.23 -15.93 -15.93
CA PRO A 91 -20.11 -17.15 -16.71
C PRO A 91 -21.11 -17.08 -17.86
N HIS A 92 -20.62 -16.89 -19.08
CA HIS A 92 -21.42 -17.07 -20.29
C HIS A 92 -21.63 -18.57 -20.49
N ALA A 93 -22.88 -19.01 -20.36
CA ALA A 93 -23.28 -20.38 -20.64
C ALA A 93 -23.70 -20.48 -22.12
N ASP A 94 -23.09 -21.40 -22.87
CA ASP A 94 -23.65 -22.05 -24.06
C ASP A 94 -23.68 -23.57 -23.81
#